data_AF-A0A835GES5-F1
#
_entry.id   AF-A0A835GES5-F1
#
_cell.length_a   1.000
_cell.length_b   1.000
_cell.length_c   1.000
_cell.angle_alpha   90.00
_cell.angle_beta   90.00
_cell.angle_gamma   90.00
#
_symmetry.space_group_name_H-M   'P 1'
#
loop_
_entity.id
_entity.type
_entity.pdbx_description
1 polymer ?
#
loop_
_entity_poly.entity_id
_entity_poly.type
_entity_poly.pdbx_seq_one_letter_code
_entity_poly.pdbx_strand_id
1 'polypeptide(L)'
;MAQSQFSLLWDAHKKNICHGLSSLQQNGEFVDMTLAADGHLVKVHQVIIALASPYIKELISTAQCPHPVIFLNKISYQTLCSLLEYVYTGEVLVSIENLNELLEAGKELHIKGLEDMKLNDTSTQQVETPQNENETDCNMESLDEEISYFEITKDAEDGTKYMTNIIVESENGTRILDATAPEENFDEEPDDEDVSNDKTTTESRHNISTSPNLSVMQFTVSNQGSLQMILNRYMYYLKYTNRKNMRQWRCVDYLSSIKCPAHVFTKDDIVVQRISAHVHPFHDKRILKKVKAGAVFSAIHEAEQQQIMKRNDTNISD
;
A
#
# COMPACT_ATOMS: atom_id res chain seq x y z
N MET A 1 -17.78 51.20 1.95
CA MET A 1 -16.92 50.53 0.95
C MET A 1 -17.12 49.04 1.14
N ALA A 2 -17.74 48.35 0.17
CA ALA A 2 -17.89 46.89 0.25
C ALA A 2 -16.51 46.25 0.00
N GLN A 3 -16.03 45.43 0.94
CA GLN A 3 -14.78 44.69 0.78
C GLN A 3 -15.04 43.47 -0.12
N SER A 4 -14.20 43.28 -1.13
CA SER A 4 -14.21 42.08 -1.96
C SER A 4 -13.69 40.89 -1.15
N GLN A 5 -14.40 39.77 -1.24
CA GLN A 5 -13.98 38.48 -0.68
C GLN A 5 -13.62 37.52 -1.82
N PHE A 6 -12.64 36.65 -1.58
CA PHE A 6 -12.19 35.62 -2.52
C PHE A 6 -12.27 34.25 -1.83
N SER A 7 -12.66 33.22 -2.58
CA SER A 7 -12.64 31.82 -2.15
C SER A 7 -11.55 31.08 -2.93
N LEU A 8 -10.76 30.27 -2.23
CA LEU A 8 -9.69 29.46 -2.81
C LEU A 8 -10.01 27.98 -2.56
N LEU A 9 -9.86 27.16 -3.59
CA LEU A 9 -10.06 25.72 -3.53
C LEU A 9 -8.71 25.04 -3.83
N TRP A 10 -8.36 24.03 -3.04
CA TRP A 10 -7.23 23.15 -3.33
C TRP A 10 -7.74 21.74 -3.63
N ASP A 11 -7.98 21.47 -4.91
CA ASP A 11 -8.59 20.21 -5.39
C ASP A 11 -7.84 18.96 -4.92
N ALA A 12 -6.51 19.04 -4.85
CA ALA A 12 -5.66 17.92 -4.43
C ALA A 12 -5.47 17.78 -2.91
N HIS A 13 -6.11 18.63 -2.08
CA HIS A 13 -5.90 18.65 -0.64
C HIS A 13 -6.20 17.29 0.03
N LYS A 14 -7.38 16.70 -0.21
CA LYS A 14 -7.77 15.40 0.39
C LYS A 14 -6.73 14.31 0.07
N LYS A 15 -6.36 14.18 -1.20
CA LYS A 15 -5.38 13.18 -1.66
C LYS A 15 -4.00 13.41 -1.06
N ASN A 16 -3.53 14.66 -1.03
CA ASN A 16 -2.22 15.00 -0.46
C ASN A 16 -2.17 14.70 1.05
N ILE A 17 -3.23 14.98 1.79
CA ILE A 17 -3.31 14.68 3.22
C ILE A 17 -3.29 13.17 3.47
N CYS A 18 -4.15 12.39 2.78
CA CYS A 18 -4.17 10.93 2.95
C CYS A 18 -2.80 10.31 2.63
N HIS A 19 -2.18 10.74 1.53
CA HIS A 19 -0.88 10.24 1.11
C HIS A 19 0.25 10.63 2.10
N GLY A 20 0.21 11.86 2.59
CA GLY A 20 1.14 12.35 3.62
C GLY A 20 1.02 11.53 4.90
N LEU A 21 -0.18 11.32 5.41
CA LEU A 21 -0.44 10.53 6.63
C LEU A 21 0.00 9.07 6.49
N SER A 22 -0.28 8.44 5.34
CA SER A 22 0.20 7.10 5.03
C SER A 22 1.73 7.04 5.03
N SER A 23 2.39 8.03 4.45
CA SER A 23 3.87 8.11 4.42
C SER A 23 4.46 8.29 5.82
N LEU A 24 3.88 9.17 6.65
CA LEU A 24 4.31 9.37 8.04
C LEU A 24 4.20 8.06 8.85
N GLN A 25 3.10 7.32 8.67
CA GLN A 25 2.89 6.05 9.37
C GLN A 25 3.92 5.02 8.94
N GLN A 26 4.17 4.92 7.63
CA GLN A 26 5.15 4.01 7.04
C GLN A 26 6.58 4.30 7.48
N ASN A 27 6.91 5.57 7.77
CA ASN A 27 8.20 5.99 8.28
C ASN A 27 8.29 5.94 9.82
N GLY A 28 7.17 5.70 10.52
CA GLY A 28 7.11 5.73 11.98
C GLY A 28 7.27 7.13 12.56
N GLU A 29 6.92 8.17 11.80
CA GLU A 29 6.97 9.56 12.22
C GLU A 29 5.66 9.93 12.92
N PHE A 30 5.74 10.67 14.03
CA PHE A 30 4.57 11.13 14.83
C PHE A 30 3.60 10.04 15.29
N VAL A 31 4.02 8.76 15.25
CA VAL A 31 3.24 7.64 15.78
C VAL A 31 3.26 7.63 17.31
N ASP A 32 2.08 7.47 17.89
CA ASP A 32 1.76 7.60 19.31
C ASP A 32 0.95 6.41 19.86
N MET A 33 0.76 5.36 19.05
CA MET A 33 0.10 4.11 19.42
C MET A 33 0.77 2.90 18.76
N THR A 34 0.58 1.71 19.33
CA THR A 34 0.97 0.44 18.70
C THR A 34 -0.17 -0.57 18.72
N LEU A 35 -0.40 -1.21 17.57
CA LEU A 35 -1.30 -2.36 17.44
C LEU A 35 -0.46 -3.64 17.39
N ALA A 36 -0.80 -4.59 18.23
CA ALA A 36 -0.12 -5.86 18.35
C ALA A 36 -1.02 -6.98 17.80
N ALA A 37 -0.59 -7.69 16.76
CA ALA A 37 -1.35 -8.80 16.17
C ALA A 37 -0.38 -9.89 15.71
N ASP A 38 -0.72 -11.16 15.98
CA ASP A 38 0.08 -12.32 15.54
C ASP A 38 1.58 -12.22 15.87
N GLY A 39 1.91 -11.71 17.07
CA GLY A 39 3.29 -11.49 17.52
C GLY A 39 4.00 -10.27 16.91
N HIS A 40 3.35 -9.53 16.02
CA HIS A 40 3.88 -8.33 15.37
C HIS A 40 3.39 -7.04 16.04
N LEU A 41 4.18 -5.97 15.99
CA LEU A 41 3.93 -4.70 16.69
C LEU A 41 3.95 -3.49 15.74
N VAL A 42 2.80 -3.12 15.17
CA VAL A 42 2.74 -2.03 14.18
C VAL A 42 2.48 -0.68 14.84
N LYS A 43 3.37 0.29 14.60
CA LYS A 43 3.21 1.67 15.07
C LYS A 43 2.22 2.44 14.19
N VAL A 44 1.35 3.22 14.83
CA VAL A 44 0.25 3.95 14.17
C VAL A 44 -0.02 5.28 14.87
N HIS A 45 -0.72 6.17 14.17
CA HIS A 45 -1.27 7.40 14.75
C HIS A 45 -2.64 7.13 15.38
N GLN A 46 -2.75 7.43 16.67
CA GLN A 46 -3.96 7.33 17.47
C GLN A 46 -5.13 8.04 16.81
N VAL A 47 -4.93 9.27 16.32
CA VAL A 47 -6.00 10.08 15.72
C VAL A 47 -6.62 9.40 14.50
N ILE A 48 -5.80 8.77 13.66
CA ILE A 48 -6.27 8.12 12.43
C ILE A 48 -7.06 6.85 12.79
N ILE A 49 -6.54 6.03 13.71
CA ILE A 49 -7.25 4.84 14.19
C ILE A 49 -8.57 5.22 14.87
N ALA A 50 -8.59 6.28 15.68
CA ALA A 50 -9.80 6.74 16.36
C ALA A 50 -10.87 7.31 15.41
N LEU A 51 -10.47 7.87 14.26
CA LEU A 51 -11.41 8.31 13.23
C LEU A 51 -12.06 7.14 12.51
N ALA A 52 -11.28 6.08 12.25
CA ALA A 52 -11.71 4.88 11.56
C ALA A 52 -12.49 3.91 12.46
N SER A 53 -12.14 3.80 13.75
CA SER A 53 -12.76 2.89 14.71
C SER A 53 -13.32 3.66 15.92
N PRO A 54 -14.65 3.81 16.03
CA PRO A 54 -15.29 4.34 17.24
C PRO A 54 -14.99 3.50 18.49
N TYR A 55 -14.88 2.17 18.32
CA TYR A 55 -14.55 1.24 19.40
C TYR A 55 -13.15 1.50 19.99
N ILE A 56 -12.12 1.59 19.13
CA ILE A 56 -10.76 1.88 19.60
C ILE A 56 -10.69 3.29 20.18
N LYS A 57 -11.42 4.26 19.61
CA LYS A 57 -11.52 5.63 20.15
C LYS A 57 -12.04 5.62 21.60
N GLU A 58 -13.07 4.85 21.91
CA GLU A 58 -13.60 4.74 23.27
C GLU A 58 -12.58 4.06 24.20
N LEU A 59 -11.97 2.97 23.75
CA LEU A 59 -10.98 2.21 24.51
C LEU A 59 -9.78 3.08 24.95
N ILE A 60 -9.26 3.91 24.06
CA ILE A 60 -8.09 4.75 24.35
C ILE A 60 -8.46 6.03 25.10
N SER A 61 -9.71 6.49 24.99
CA SER A 61 -10.20 7.66 25.74
C SER A 61 -10.41 7.32 27.21
N THR A 62 -10.77 6.07 27.51
CA THR A 62 -10.99 5.59 28.89
C THR A 62 -9.69 5.28 29.63
N ALA A 63 -8.62 4.91 28.91
CA ALA A 63 -7.32 4.57 29.49
C ALA A 63 -6.22 5.51 29.00
N GLN A 64 -6.05 6.64 29.68
CA GLN A 64 -4.97 7.59 29.37
C GLN A 64 -3.60 6.96 29.66
N CYS A 65 -2.84 6.70 28.60
CA CYS A 65 -1.47 6.25 28.67
C CYS A 65 -0.64 6.97 27.59
N PRO A 66 0.68 7.17 27.80
CA PRO A 66 1.50 7.94 26.87
C PRO A 66 1.63 7.31 25.48
N HIS A 67 1.57 5.97 25.40
CA HIS A 67 1.68 5.22 24.16
C HIS A 67 0.91 3.89 24.30
N PRO A 68 -0.41 3.87 24.01
CA PRO A 68 -1.22 2.66 24.11
C PRO A 68 -0.70 1.53 23.21
N VAL A 69 -0.66 0.32 23.76
CA VAL A 69 -0.42 -0.91 23.01
C VAL A 69 -1.67 -1.77 23.07
N ILE A 70 -2.37 -1.91 21.94
CA ILE A 70 -3.63 -2.66 21.84
C ILE A 70 -3.33 -4.02 21.22
N PHE A 71 -3.63 -5.08 21.97
CA PHE A 71 -3.51 -6.45 21.49
C PHE A 71 -4.79 -6.87 20.76
N LEU A 72 -4.65 -7.17 19.48
CA LEU A 72 -5.69 -7.63 18.59
C LEU A 72 -5.62 -9.16 18.51
N ASN A 73 -6.58 -9.82 19.15
CA ASN A 73 -6.65 -11.27 19.15
C ASN A 73 -7.25 -11.77 17.84
N LYS A 74 -6.84 -12.95 17.37
CA LYS A 74 -7.36 -13.63 16.17
C LYS A 74 -7.28 -12.84 14.86
N ILE A 75 -6.53 -11.75 14.82
CA ILE A 75 -6.24 -11.01 13.59
C ILE A 75 -4.81 -11.39 13.16
N SER A 76 -4.66 -11.91 11.94
CA SER A 76 -3.32 -12.19 11.40
C SER A 76 -2.57 -10.90 11.11
N TYR A 77 -1.23 -10.98 11.07
CA TYR A 77 -0.42 -9.82 10.69
C TYR A 77 -0.78 -9.28 9.30
N GLN A 78 -1.09 -10.18 8.36
CA GLN A 78 -1.49 -9.82 7.01
C GLN A 78 -2.80 -9.03 7.00
N THR A 79 -3.81 -9.48 7.75
CA THR A 79 -5.09 -8.77 7.89
C THR A 79 -4.92 -7.42 8.57
N LEU A 80 -4.07 -7.33 9.61
CA LEU A 80 -3.74 -6.04 10.22
C LEU A 80 -3.10 -5.07 9.21
N CYS A 81 -2.18 -5.55 8.36
CA CYS A 81 -1.58 -4.72 7.32
C CYS A 81 -2.63 -4.22 6.33
N SER A 82 -3.54 -5.09 5.88
CA SER A 82 -4.64 -4.72 4.99
C SER A 82 -5.63 -3.73 5.62
N LEU A 83 -5.96 -3.90 6.91
CA LEU A 83 -6.78 -2.94 7.65
C LEU A 83 -6.10 -1.58 7.74
N LEU A 84 -4.83 -1.53 8.12
CA LEU A 84 -4.10 -0.28 8.23
C LEU A 84 -3.95 0.41 6.88
N GLU A 85 -3.71 -0.36 5.83
CA GLU A 85 -3.73 0.18 4.48
C GLU A 85 -5.07 0.85 4.17
N TYR A 86 -6.18 0.12 4.34
CA TYR A 86 -7.52 0.68 4.13
C TYR A 86 -7.76 1.95 4.96
N VAL A 87 -7.37 1.94 6.23
CA VAL A 87 -7.55 3.08 7.15
C VAL A 87 -6.77 4.32 6.71
N TYR A 88 -5.56 4.17 6.17
CA TYR A 88 -4.71 5.30 5.79
C TYR A 88 -4.90 5.79 4.35
N THR A 89 -5.36 4.93 3.44
CA THR A 89 -5.51 5.26 2.01
C THR A 89 -6.96 5.37 1.57
N GLY A 90 -7.89 4.75 2.31
CA GLY A 90 -9.29 4.55 1.92
C GLY A 90 -9.51 3.37 0.98
N GLU A 91 -8.45 2.66 0.57
CA GLU A 91 -8.53 1.56 -0.39
C GLU A 91 -7.54 0.44 -0.08
N VAL A 92 -7.97 -0.81 -0.20
CA VAL A 92 -7.10 -1.97 0.00
C VAL A 92 -7.37 -3.02 -1.08
N LEU A 93 -6.30 -3.66 -1.55
CA LEU A 93 -6.39 -4.78 -2.46
C LEU A 93 -6.15 -6.08 -1.69
N VAL A 94 -7.12 -6.98 -1.71
CA VAL A 94 -7.10 -8.25 -0.98
C VAL A 94 -7.47 -9.39 -1.92
N SER A 95 -6.92 -10.59 -1.65
CA SER A 95 -7.39 -11.81 -2.32
C SER A 95 -8.77 -12.22 -1.78
N ILE A 96 -9.54 -12.94 -2.59
CA ILE A 96 -10.85 -13.48 -2.19
C ILE A 96 -10.71 -14.38 -0.94
N GLU A 97 -9.61 -15.12 -0.85
CA GLU A 97 -9.31 -16.01 0.28
C GLU A 97 -9.19 -15.25 1.61
N ASN A 98 -8.59 -14.05 1.59
CA ASN A 98 -8.35 -13.23 2.77
C ASN A 98 -9.46 -12.18 3.01
N LEU A 99 -10.41 -12.05 2.08
CA LEU A 99 -11.47 -11.04 2.14
C LEU A 99 -12.37 -11.27 3.37
N ASN A 100 -12.79 -12.51 3.62
CA ASN A 100 -13.61 -12.86 4.78
C ASN A 100 -12.93 -12.46 6.09
N GLU A 101 -11.65 -12.80 6.25
CA GLU A 101 -10.88 -12.46 7.45
C GLU A 101 -10.79 -10.94 7.65
N LEU A 102 -10.59 -10.18 6.57
CA LEU A 102 -10.58 -8.72 6.62
C LEU A 102 -11.93 -8.14 7.05
N LEU A 103 -13.04 -8.64 6.51
CA LEU A 103 -14.37 -8.15 6.83
C LEU A 103 -14.76 -8.50 8.28
N GLU A 104 -14.44 -9.70 8.74
CA GLU A 104 -14.65 -10.10 10.14
C GLU A 104 -13.85 -9.21 11.10
N ALA A 105 -12.57 -8.97 10.79
CA ALA A 105 -11.72 -8.09 11.58
C ALA A 105 -12.22 -6.63 11.56
N GLY A 106 -12.66 -6.14 10.39
CA GLY A 106 -13.26 -4.83 10.23
C GLY A 106 -14.51 -4.66 11.08
N LYS A 107 -15.34 -5.69 11.16
CA LYS A 107 -16.53 -5.72 12.02
C LYS A 107 -16.21 -5.77 13.51
N GLU A 108 -15.27 -6.63 13.93
CA GLU A 108 -14.88 -6.75 15.35
C GLU A 108 -14.24 -5.47 15.88
N LEU A 109 -13.49 -4.76 15.02
CA LEU A 109 -12.87 -3.49 15.36
C LEU A 109 -13.74 -2.27 15.07
N HIS A 110 -14.98 -2.46 14.61
CA HIS A 110 -15.89 -1.37 14.24
C HIS A 110 -15.25 -0.36 13.27
N ILE A 111 -14.57 -0.88 12.24
CA ILE A 111 -13.92 -0.06 11.21
C ILE A 111 -15.00 0.42 10.25
N LYS A 112 -15.19 1.74 10.20
CA LYS A 112 -16.14 2.40 9.29
C LYS A 112 -15.89 1.97 7.85
N GLY A 113 -16.98 1.71 7.13
CA GLY A 113 -16.94 1.24 5.75
C GLY A 113 -16.66 -0.26 5.59
N LEU A 114 -16.14 -0.95 6.61
CA LEU A 114 -15.98 -2.42 6.60
C LEU A 114 -17.00 -3.13 7.50
N GLU A 115 -17.43 -2.52 8.61
CA GLU A 115 -18.28 -3.18 9.61
C GLU A 115 -19.66 -3.60 9.08
N ASP A 116 -20.19 -2.88 8.11
CA ASP A 116 -21.50 -3.13 7.49
C ASP A 116 -21.43 -3.95 6.19
N MET A 117 -20.22 -4.26 5.72
CA MET A 117 -20.05 -5.04 4.50
C MET A 117 -20.49 -6.49 4.71
N LYS A 118 -21.35 -6.97 3.80
CA LYS A 118 -21.78 -8.37 3.75
C LYS A 118 -21.40 -8.94 2.40
N LEU A 119 -20.79 -10.12 2.41
CA LEU A 119 -20.68 -10.91 1.20
C LEU A 119 -22.04 -11.53 0.93
N ASN A 120 -22.63 -11.19 -0.20
CA ASN A 120 -23.78 -11.92 -0.69
C ASN A 120 -23.29 -13.29 -1.13
N ASP A 121 -23.51 -14.31 -0.32
CA ASP A 121 -23.39 -15.69 -0.76
C ASP A 121 -24.42 -15.90 -1.87
N THR A 122 -24.01 -15.82 -3.14
CA THR A 122 -24.86 -16.17 -4.27
C THR A 122 -25.01 -17.69 -4.36
N SER A 123 -25.64 -18.28 -3.34
CA SER A 123 -26.23 -19.60 -3.40
C SER A 123 -27.68 -19.44 -3.88
N THR A 124 -27.86 -19.61 -5.18
CA THR A 124 -29.09 -20.05 -5.87
C THR A 124 -30.41 -19.59 -5.24
N GLN A 125 -30.98 -18.50 -5.76
CA GLN A 125 -32.44 -18.38 -5.78
C GLN A 125 -32.91 -17.58 -6.99
N GLN A 126 -33.87 -18.20 -7.67
CA GLN A 126 -34.42 -17.82 -8.95
C GLN A 126 -35.26 -16.55 -8.84
N VAL A 127 -35.26 -15.81 -9.94
CA VAL A 127 -36.06 -14.63 -10.24
C VAL A 127 -37.53 -14.86 -9.96
N GLU A 128 -38.17 -13.94 -9.23
CA GLU A 128 -39.56 -13.52 -9.45
C GLU A 128 -39.83 -12.17 -8.72
N THR A 129 -40.07 -11.11 -9.50
CA THR A 129 -40.70 -9.85 -9.07
C THR A 129 -42.20 -9.94 -9.38
N PRO A 130 -43.12 -9.27 -8.64
CA PRO A 130 -43.40 -7.85 -8.95
C PRO A 130 -43.90 -6.94 -7.79
N GLN A 131 -43.65 -5.63 -7.95
CA GLN A 131 -44.45 -4.39 -7.65
C GLN A 131 -45.35 -4.36 -6.39
N ASN A 132 -45.44 -3.32 -5.53
CA ASN A 132 -45.68 -1.90 -5.81
C ASN A 132 -45.63 -1.02 -4.53
N GLU A 133 -45.66 0.30 -4.74
CA GLU A 133 -45.48 1.51 -3.91
C GLU A 133 -46.26 1.68 -2.58
N ASN A 134 -45.66 2.40 -1.60
CA ASN A 134 -46.23 3.62 -0.99
C ASN A 134 -45.27 4.36 -0.03
N GLU A 135 -45.32 5.68 -0.09
CA GLU A 135 -44.47 6.72 0.51
C GLU A 135 -44.62 6.89 2.03
N THR A 136 -43.55 7.31 2.74
CA THR A 136 -43.59 8.45 3.69
C THR A 136 -42.18 9.01 3.99
N ASP A 137 -42.11 10.34 4.06
CA ASP A 137 -40.96 11.25 4.18
C ASP A 137 -40.39 11.38 5.62
N CYS A 138 -39.05 11.44 5.76
CA CYS A 138 -38.36 12.39 6.67
C CYS A 138 -36.82 12.41 6.47
N ASN A 139 -36.30 13.63 6.30
CA ASN A 139 -34.90 14.06 6.23
C ASN A 139 -33.95 13.49 7.31
N MET A 140 -32.78 13.03 6.88
CA MET A 140 -31.45 13.45 7.37
C MET A 140 -30.42 13.07 6.30
N GLU A 141 -29.67 14.04 5.76
CA GLU A 141 -28.61 13.80 4.77
C GLU A 141 -27.51 12.90 5.37
N SER A 142 -27.57 11.59 5.09
CA SER A 142 -26.42 10.70 5.16
C SER A 142 -25.68 10.80 3.83
N LEU A 143 -24.42 11.25 3.90
CA LEU A 143 -23.49 11.06 2.81
C LEU A 143 -23.09 9.58 2.85
N ASP A 144 -23.90 8.75 2.20
CA ASP A 144 -23.55 7.38 1.88
C ASP A 144 -22.45 7.46 0.81
N GLU A 145 -21.18 7.43 1.24
CA GLU A 145 -20.07 7.13 0.33
C GLU A 145 -20.26 5.68 -0.14
N GLU A 146 -20.95 5.50 -1.28
CA GLU A 146 -21.12 4.20 -1.92
C GLU A 146 -19.75 3.55 -2.16
N ILE A 147 -19.48 2.46 -1.44
CA ILE A 147 -18.25 1.70 -1.61
C ILE A 147 -18.39 0.84 -2.85
N SER A 148 -17.63 1.18 -3.89
CA SER A 148 -17.52 0.38 -5.11
C SER A 148 -16.79 -0.92 -4.81
N TYR A 149 -17.52 -2.04 -4.88
CA TYR A 149 -16.93 -3.37 -4.96
C TYR A 149 -16.48 -3.65 -6.40
N PHE A 150 -15.28 -4.21 -6.59
CA PHE A 150 -14.83 -4.73 -7.88
C PHE A 150 -14.93 -6.26 -7.87
N GLU A 151 -16.02 -6.81 -8.41
CA GLU A 151 -16.12 -8.25 -8.65
C GLU A 151 -15.14 -8.64 -9.76
N ILE A 152 -14.10 -9.40 -9.40
CA ILE A 152 -13.35 -10.20 -10.38
C ILE A 152 -14.03 -11.57 -10.43
N THR A 153 -15.06 -11.70 -11.25
CA THR A 153 -15.60 -13.02 -11.60
C THR A 153 -14.56 -13.76 -12.44
N LYS A 154 -14.16 -14.95 -11.98
CA LYS A 154 -13.46 -15.91 -12.82
C LYS A 154 -14.52 -16.60 -13.66
N ASP A 155 -14.59 -16.27 -14.95
CA ASP A 155 -15.09 -17.22 -15.94
C ASP A 155 -14.22 -17.17 -17.20
N ALA A 156 -14.08 -18.36 -17.78
CA ALA A 156 -13.12 -18.74 -18.78
C ALA A 156 -13.47 -18.24 -20.20
N GLU A 157 -12.43 -18.17 -21.04
CA GLU A 157 -12.45 -18.33 -22.50
C GLU A 157 -13.53 -17.57 -23.30
N ASP A 158 -13.18 -16.38 -23.80
CA ASP A 158 -13.08 -16.05 -25.23
C ASP A 158 -12.96 -14.52 -25.40
N GLY A 159 -12.15 -14.08 -26.34
CA GLY A 159 -11.81 -12.67 -26.52
C GLY A 159 -12.98 -11.87 -27.08
N THR A 160 -13.53 -10.94 -26.31
CA THR A 160 -14.30 -9.80 -26.85
C THR A 160 -14.16 -8.54 -25.98
N LYS A 161 -14.16 -7.39 -26.65
CA LYS A 161 -13.98 -6.03 -26.12
C LYS A 161 -14.83 -5.75 -24.89
N TYR A 162 -14.21 -5.34 -23.79
CA TYR A 162 -14.91 -4.70 -22.69
C TYR A 162 -15.29 -3.28 -23.09
N MET A 163 -16.60 -3.02 -23.13
CA MET A 163 -17.19 -1.72 -23.38
C MET A 163 -17.46 -1.07 -22.02
N THR A 164 -16.86 0.09 -21.80
CA THR A 164 -17.11 0.95 -20.65
C THR A 164 -18.35 1.80 -20.92
N ASN A 165 -19.38 1.70 -20.09
CA ASN A 165 -20.45 2.71 -20.07
C ASN A 165 -20.09 3.76 -19.00
N ILE A 166 -19.40 4.82 -19.44
CA ILE A 166 -19.32 6.08 -18.71
C ILE A 166 -20.33 7.02 -19.37
N ILE A 167 -21.37 7.41 -18.66
CA ILE A 167 -22.15 8.61 -18.98
C ILE A 167 -21.74 9.66 -17.95
N VAL A 168 -20.93 10.62 -18.38
CA VAL A 168 -20.77 11.91 -17.70
C VAL A 168 -20.72 12.99 -18.78
N GLU A 169 -21.79 13.76 -18.90
CA GLU A 169 -21.83 15.01 -19.63
C GLU A 169 -21.19 16.10 -18.75
N SER A 170 -20.15 16.78 -19.24
CA SER A 170 -20.16 18.24 -19.38
C SER A 170 -18.87 18.74 -20.03
N GLU A 171 -19.04 19.88 -20.69
CA GLU A 171 -18.20 20.50 -21.70
C GLU A 171 -17.04 21.35 -21.13
N ASN A 172 -16.15 21.74 -22.05
CA ASN A 172 -15.22 22.88 -22.02
C ASN A 172 -13.82 22.70 -21.39
N GLY A 173 -12.92 22.16 -22.22
CA GLY A 173 -11.79 22.89 -22.81
C GLY A 173 -10.87 23.79 -21.94
N THR A 174 -9.59 23.39 -21.93
CA THR A 174 -8.42 24.21 -22.36
C THR A 174 -7.39 24.66 -21.30
N ARG A 175 -6.12 24.38 -21.66
CA ARG A 175 -4.82 25.09 -21.44
C ARG A 175 -3.90 24.73 -20.26
N ILE A 176 -2.81 24.11 -20.70
CA ILE A 176 -1.44 24.06 -20.18
C ILE A 176 -0.94 25.43 -19.73
N LEU A 177 -0.34 25.50 -18.53
CA LEU A 177 0.71 26.46 -18.20
C LEU A 177 1.84 25.78 -17.42
N ASP A 178 3.03 26.01 -17.96
CA ASP A 178 4.36 25.60 -17.55
C ASP A 178 4.82 26.47 -16.36
N ALA A 179 5.48 25.86 -15.36
CA ALA A 179 6.12 26.62 -14.27
C ALA A 179 7.31 25.84 -13.68
N THR A 180 8.48 26.26 -14.16
CA THR A 180 9.84 25.92 -13.76
C THR A 180 10.08 26.10 -12.25
N ALA A 181 10.73 25.11 -11.61
CA ALA A 181 11.36 25.25 -10.31
C ALA A 181 12.84 25.66 -10.48
N PRO A 182 13.42 26.50 -9.60
CA PRO A 182 14.87 26.66 -9.53
C PRO A 182 15.49 25.57 -8.64
N GLU A 183 16.60 25.03 -9.13
CA GLU A 183 17.50 24.11 -8.44
C GLU A 183 18.33 24.87 -7.39
N GLU A 184 18.51 24.29 -6.21
CA GLU A 184 19.55 24.70 -5.27
C GLU A 184 20.48 23.51 -4.98
N ASN A 185 21.76 23.74 -5.30
CA ASN A 185 22.92 22.92 -5.03
C ASN A 185 23.20 22.87 -3.52
N PHE A 186 23.62 21.71 -3.01
CA PHE A 186 24.45 21.67 -1.81
C PHE A 186 25.52 20.60 -1.95
N ASP A 187 26.77 21.07 -1.82
CA ASP A 187 28.01 20.35 -2.05
C ASP A 187 28.30 19.26 -1.01
N GLU A 188 29.04 18.25 -1.47
CA GLU A 188 29.64 17.17 -0.70
C GLU A 188 30.83 17.67 0.15
N GLU A 189 31.03 17.06 1.33
CA GLU A 189 32.36 17.00 1.97
C GLU A 189 32.77 15.52 2.21
N PRO A 190 34.07 15.18 2.10
CA PRO A 190 34.56 13.81 2.15
C PRO A 190 35.24 13.41 3.47
N ASP A 191 35.24 12.08 3.66
CA ASP A 191 36.26 11.17 4.23
C ASP A 191 36.91 11.42 5.62
N ASP A 192 36.89 10.37 6.48
CA ASP A 192 38.11 9.61 6.78
C ASP A 192 37.88 8.37 7.68
N GLU A 193 38.88 7.50 7.62
CA GLU A 193 38.97 6.04 7.86
C GLU A 193 38.97 5.58 9.34
N ASP A 194 38.77 4.27 9.61
CA ASP A 194 39.86 3.31 9.92
C ASP A 194 39.39 1.93 10.47
N VAL A 195 40.33 0.98 10.44
CA VAL A 195 40.26 -0.49 10.33
C VAL A 195 40.45 -1.27 11.66
N SER A 196 39.88 -2.50 11.77
CA SER A 196 40.54 -3.75 12.30
C SER A 196 39.52 -4.91 12.44
N ASN A 197 39.60 -6.00 11.65
CA ASN A 197 40.30 -7.29 11.84
C ASN A 197 39.93 -8.12 13.09
N ASP A 198 39.26 -9.27 12.92
CA ASP A 198 39.78 -10.61 13.33
C ASP A 198 38.95 -11.79 12.75
N LYS A 199 39.61 -12.93 12.51
CA LYS A 199 39.06 -14.22 12.04
C LYS A 199 38.88 -15.17 13.23
N THR A 200 37.73 -15.87 13.33
CA THR A 200 37.72 -17.27 13.79
C THR A 200 36.47 -18.03 13.34
N THR A 201 36.69 -19.25 12.87
CA THR A 201 35.74 -20.30 12.51
C THR A 201 35.17 -21.01 13.76
N THR A 202 33.86 -21.24 13.81
CA THR A 202 33.24 -22.42 14.48
C THR A 202 31.77 -22.59 14.06
N GLU A 203 31.41 -23.81 13.67
CA GLU A 203 30.05 -24.28 13.45
C GLU A 203 29.24 -24.28 14.76
N SER A 204 28.00 -23.78 14.76
CA SER A 204 26.92 -24.34 15.60
C SER A 204 25.53 -23.88 15.14
N ARG A 205 24.56 -24.77 15.35
CA ARG A 205 23.15 -24.74 14.90
C ARG A 205 22.27 -23.79 15.72
N HIS A 206 21.24 -23.27 15.05
CA HIS A 206 19.96 -22.71 15.54
C HIS A 206 19.98 -21.60 16.60
N ASN A 207 19.45 -20.42 16.24
CA ASN A 207 18.12 -20.02 16.72
C ASN A 207 17.59 -18.80 15.96
N ILE A 208 16.34 -18.95 15.50
CA ILE A 208 15.52 -17.93 14.86
C ILE A 208 15.08 -16.94 15.93
N SER A 209 15.43 -15.67 15.76
CA SER A 209 14.85 -14.56 16.49
C SER A 209 14.40 -13.50 15.49
N THR A 210 13.36 -13.81 14.71
CA THR A 210 12.70 -12.82 13.84
C THR A 210 11.68 -12.06 14.67
N SER A 211 12.10 -10.91 15.18
CA SER A 211 11.22 -9.84 15.65
C SER A 211 10.37 -9.34 14.48
N PRO A 212 9.03 -9.36 14.54
CA PRO A 212 8.28 -9.33 13.31
C PRO A 212 7.58 -7.97 13.20
N ASN A 213 8.18 -7.09 12.42
CA ASN A 213 7.71 -5.73 12.20
C ASN A 213 7.89 -5.28 10.74
N LEU A 214 7.89 -6.24 9.82
CA LEU A 214 8.29 -5.98 8.44
C LEU A 214 7.10 -6.15 7.50
N SER A 215 6.71 -5.04 6.88
CA SER A 215 5.98 -5.05 5.61
C SER A 215 6.70 -6.06 4.71
N VAL A 216 6.06 -7.19 4.38
CA VAL A 216 6.72 -8.31 3.72
C VAL A 216 7.21 -7.84 2.35
N MET A 217 8.53 -7.70 2.22
CA MET A 217 9.14 -7.38 0.94
C MET A 217 9.01 -8.57 0.01
N GLN A 218 8.44 -8.33 -1.16
CA GLN A 218 8.33 -9.31 -2.21
C GLN A 218 9.23 -8.91 -3.38
N PHE A 219 9.61 -9.86 -4.22
CA PHE A 219 10.55 -9.65 -5.31
C PHE A 219 9.98 -10.19 -6.63
N THR A 220 10.39 -9.58 -7.73
CA THR A 220 10.04 -10.02 -9.09
C THR A 220 11.15 -9.62 -10.05
N VAL A 221 11.02 -10.01 -11.31
CA VAL A 221 11.93 -9.61 -12.38
C VAL A 221 11.15 -8.96 -13.51
N SER A 222 11.72 -7.92 -14.10
CA SER A 222 11.18 -7.29 -15.31
C SER A 222 11.18 -8.28 -16.48
N ASN A 223 10.53 -7.90 -17.58
CA ASN A 223 10.56 -8.73 -18.79
C ASN A 223 11.97 -8.79 -19.40
N GLN A 224 12.79 -7.77 -19.14
CA GLN A 224 14.19 -7.68 -19.56
C GLN A 224 15.17 -8.26 -18.52
N GLY A 225 14.67 -8.94 -17.48
CA GLY A 225 15.53 -9.55 -16.45
C GLY A 225 16.17 -8.54 -15.50
N SER A 226 15.55 -7.38 -15.26
CA SER A 226 15.98 -6.46 -14.20
C SER A 226 15.31 -6.84 -12.89
N LEU A 227 16.06 -6.90 -11.79
CA LEU A 227 15.51 -7.22 -10.47
C LEU A 227 14.59 -6.10 -9.99
N GLN A 228 13.44 -6.48 -9.45
CA GLN A 228 12.42 -5.58 -8.93
C GLN A 228 11.97 -6.01 -7.53
N MET A 229 11.65 -5.02 -6.71
CA MET A 229 11.05 -5.22 -5.39
C MET A 229 9.63 -4.69 -5.42
N ILE A 230 8.73 -5.38 -4.72
CA ILE A 230 7.37 -4.95 -4.44
C ILE A 230 7.29 -4.68 -2.94
N LEU A 231 6.91 -3.47 -2.60
CA LEU A 231 6.77 -3.01 -1.21
C LEU A 231 5.61 -2.01 -1.15
N ASN A 232 4.64 -2.26 -0.26
CA ASN A 232 3.47 -1.40 -0.05
C ASN A 232 2.75 -1.03 -1.36
N ARG A 233 2.46 -2.04 -2.21
CA ARG A 233 1.85 -1.90 -3.56
C ARG A 233 2.61 -1.02 -4.55
N TYR A 234 3.82 -0.58 -4.19
CA TYR A 234 4.74 0.05 -5.10
C TYR A 234 5.76 -0.95 -5.62
N MET A 235 6.22 -0.72 -6.84
CA MET A 235 7.28 -1.49 -7.46
C MET A 235 8.50 -0.60 -7.58
N TYR A 236 9.66 -1.21 -7.40
CA TYR A 236 10.95 -0.53 -7.48
C TYR A 236 11.92 -1.36 -8.33
N TYR A 237 12.76 -0.70 -9.12
CA TYR A 237 13.91 -1.34 -9.76
C TYR A 237 15.13 -1.26 -8.84
N LEU A 238 15.92 -2.32 -8.82
CA LEU A 238 17.24 -2.29 -8.19
C LEU A 238 18.15 -1.34 -9.00
N LYS A 239 18.67 -0.30 -8.34
CA LYS A 239 19.63 0.64 -8.93
C LYS A 239 21.06 0.13 -8.79
N TYR A 240 21.46 -0.22 -7.57
CA TYR A 240 22.75 -0.84 -7.28
C TYR A 240 22.69 -1.64 -5.98
N THR A 241 23.67 -2.51 -5.83
CA THR A 241 24.01 -3.20 -4.59
C THR A 241 25.44 -2.84 -4.22
N ASN A 242 25.67 -2.38 -2.99
CA ASN A 242 27.01 -2.07 -2.48
C ASN A 242 27.63 -3.33 -1.83
N ARG A 243 28.95 -3.31 -1.60
CA ARG A 243 29.75 -4.38 -0.97
C ARG A 243 29.26 -4.81 0.42
N LYS A 244 28.49 -3.95 1.11
CA LYS A 244 27.89 -4.24 2.43
C LYS A 244 26.45 -4.80 2.33
N ASN A 245 26.06 -5.39 1.20
CA ASN A 245 24.68 -5.85 0.91
C ASN A 245 23.59 -4.76 1.01
N MET A 246 23.99 -3.49 0.94
CA MET A 246 23.05 -2.38 0.93
C MET A 246 22.56 -2.16 -0.51
N ARG A 247 21.25 -2.24 -0.71
CA ARG A 247 20.60 -2.12 -2.01
C ARG A 247 19.80 -0.83 -2.07
N GLN A 248 19.96 -0.07 -3.15
CA GLN A 248 19.11 1.08 -3.44
C GLN A 248 18.07 0.70 -4.49
N TRP A 249 16.80 0.92 -4.17
CA TRP A 249 15.64 0.63 -5.00
C TRP A 249 14.96 1.94 -5.40
N ARG A 250 14.75 2.19 -6.68
CA ARG A 250 14.01 3.38 -7.16
C ARG A 250 12.65 2.99 -7.69
N CYS A 251 11.63 3.80 -7.42
CA CYS A 251 10.29 3.60 -7.97
C CYS A 251 10.37 3.33 -9.48
N VAL A 252 9.61 2.36 -10.00
CA VAL A 252 9.61 2.03 -11.43
C VAL A 252 9.21 3.18 -12.35
N ASP A 253 8.51 4.19 -11.81
CA ASP A 253 8.01 5.35 -12.55
C ASP A 253 8.90 6.61 -12.38
N TYR A 254 10.14 6.44 -11.90
CA TYR A 254 11.12 7.54 -11.75
C TYR A 254 11.58 8.20 -13.06
N LEU A 255 11.55 7.45 -14.17
CA LEU A 255 11.84 7.97 -15.53
C LEU A 255 10.59 8.23 -16.35
N SER A 256 9.40 7.99 -15.79
CA SER A 256 8.15 8.30 -16.48
C SER A 256 7.94 9.82 -16.54
N SER A 257 6.89 10.25 -17.24
CA SER A 257 6.46 11.66 -17.25
C SER A 257 6.17 12.20 -15.84
N ILE A 258 5.82 11.32 -14.90
CA ILE A 258 5.52 11.64 -13.51
C ILE A 258 6.80 11.94 -12.70
N LYS A 259 7.97 11.43 -13.12
CA LYS A 259 9.27 11.60 -12.44
C LYS A 259 9.20 11.34 -10.93
N CYS A 260 8.71 10.15 -10.54
CA CYS A 260 8.53 9.83 -9.12
C CYS A 260 9.85 9.91 -8.32
N PRO A 261 9.90 10.64 -7.18
CA PRO A 261 11.12 10.81 -6.39
C PRO A 261 11.42 9.64 -5.43
N ALA A 262 10.44 8.76 -5.22
CA ALA A 262 10.49 7.73 -4.18
C ALA A 262 11.58 6.68 -4.42
N HIS A 263 12.34 6.39 -3.36
CA HIS A 263 13.33 5.33 -3.34
C HIS A 263 13.52 4.74 -1.93
N VAL A 264 14.02 3.51 -1.88
CA VAL A 264 14.11 2.70 -0.66
C VAL A 264 15.50 2.08 -0.57
N PHE A 265 16.07 2.06 0.63
CA PHE A 265 17.30 1.36 0.94
C PHE A 265 16.99 0.11 1.74
N THR A 266 17.57 -1.02 1.33
CA THR A 266 17.48 -2.27 2.08
C THR A 266 18.87 -2.79 2.41
N LYS A 267 18.99 -3.51 3.53
CA LYS A 267 20.20 -4.24 3.93
C LYS A 267 19.78 -5.61 4.43
N ASP A 268 20.37 -6.66 3.88
CA ASP A 268 20.09 -8.05 4.27
C ASP A 268 18.57 -8.35 4.34
N ASP A 269 17.84 -7.90 3.32
CA ASP A 269 16.38 -8.07 3.16
C ASP A 269 15.53 -7.41 4.25
N ILE A 270 16.05 -6.32 4.84
CA ILE A 270 15.32 -5.42 5.73
C ILE A 270 15.31 -4.00 5.15
N VAL A 271 14.17 -3.32 5.20
CA VAL A 271 14.08 -1.89 4.83
C VAL A 271 14.80 -1.06 5.88
N VAL A 272 15.89 -0.40 5.49
CA VAL A 272 16.68 0.49 6.36
C VAL A 272 16.13 1.90 6.30
N GLN A 273 15.76 2.37 5.11
CA GLN A 273 15.33 3.75 4.91
C GLN A 273 14.38 3.87 3.72
N ARG A 274 13.35 4.70 3.85
CA ARG A 274 12.47 5.13 2.76
C ARG A 274 12.67 6.63 2.56
N ILE A 275 12.84 7.07 1.32
CA ILE A 275 13.06 8.48 0.98
C ILE A 275 12.02 8.92 -0.05
N SER A 276 11.36 10.03 0.27
CA SER A 276 10.30 10.67 -0.50
C SER A 276 9.02 9.83 -0.63
N ALA A 277 7.89 10.52 -0.63
CA ALA A 277 6.59 9.92 -0.87
C ALA A 277 6.36 9.69 -2.37
N HIS A 278 5.57 8.68 -2.72
CA HIS A 278 5.13 8.51 -4.12
C HIS A 278 4.19 9.66 -4.54
N VAL A 279 4.26 10.09 -5.79
CA VAL A 279 3.38 11.16 -6.32
C VAL A 279 2.41 10.63 -7.38
N HIS A 280 2.13 9.33 -7.32
CA HIS A 280 1.27 8.63 -8.26
C HIS A 280 0.51 7.50 -7.57
N PRO A 281 -0.57 6.99 -8.19
CA PRO A 281 -1.31 5.83 -7.70
C PRO A 281 -0.43 4.57 -7.57
N PHE A 282 -0.93 3.57 -6.85
CA PHE A 282 -0.26 2.28 -6.69
C PHE A 282 -0.05 1.53 -8.01
N HIS A 283 0.89 0.57 -8.01
CA HIS A 283 1.22 -0.21 -9.20
C HIS A 283 0.42 -1.51 -9.32
N ASP A 284 -0.78 -1.59 -8.72
CA ASP A 284 -1.57 -2.83 -8.58
C ASP A 284 -1.77 -3.57 -9.90
N LYS A 285 -2.10 -2.84 -10.98
CA LYS A 285 -2.28 -3.44 -12.30
C LYS A 285 -1.03 -4.20 -12.78
N ARG A 286 0.16 -3.66 -12.50
CA ARG A 286 1.44 -4.27 -12.86
C ARG A 286 1.80 -5.43 -11.91
N ILE A 287 1.53 -5.26 -10.62
CA ILE A 287 1.76 -6.28 -9.60
C ILE A 287 0.86 -7.51 -9.85
N LEU A 288 -0.44 -7.32 -10.05
CA LEU A 288 -1.39 -8.38 -10.36
C LEU A 288 -1.00 -9.17 -11.61
N LYS A 289 -0.45 -8.49 -12.63
CA LYS A 289 0.07 -9.18 -13.82
C LYS A 289 1.24 -10.11 -13.49
N LYS A 290 2.10 -9.75 -12.54
CA LYS A 290 3.20 -10.60 -12.06
C LYS A 290 2.70 -11.75 -11.18
N VAL A 291 1.73 -11.49 -10.30
CA VAL A 291 1.10 -12.51 -9.45
C VAL A 291 0.40 -13.57 -10.30
N LYS A 292 -0.42 -13.15 -11.28
CA LYS A 292 -1.09 -14.07 -12.22
C LYS A 292 -0.10 -14.91 -13.03
N ALA A 293 1.10 -14.41 -13.27
CA ALA A 293 2.16 -15.12 -13.98
C ALA A 293 3.02 -16.01 -13.07
N GLY A 294 2.71 -16.10 -11.76
CA GLY A 294 3.53 -16.85 -10.79
C GLY A 294 4.95 -16.32 -10.66
N ALA A 295 5.17 -15.03 -10.93
CA ALA A 295 6.49 -14.40 -11.01
C ALA A 295 6.77 -13.44 -9.85
N VAL A 296 6.17 -13.69 -8.68
CA VAL A 296 6.39 -12.94 -7.44
C VAL A 296 6.94 -13.89 -6.39
N PHE A 297 8.01 -13.47 -5.72
CA PHE A 297 8.82 -14.28 -4.82
C PHE A 297 8.87 -13.65 -3.44
N SER A 298 8.93 -14.48 -2.41
CA SER A 298 9.03 -14.01 -1.02
C SER A 298 10.47 -13.72 -0.62
N ALA A 299 11.45 -14.32 -1.32
CA ALA A 299 12.86 -14.10 -1.07
C ALA A 299 13.60 -13.59 -2.30
N ILE A 300 14.61 -12.74 -2.10
CA ILE A 300 15.31 -12.10 -3.21
C ILE A 300 16.13 -13.09 -4.04
N HIS A 301 16.70 -14.12 -3.40
CA HIS A 301 17.51 -15.13 -4.08
C HIS A 301 16.69 -15.94 -5.10
N GLU A 302 15.39 -16.14 -4.85
CA GLU A 302 14.48 -16.81 -5.80
C GLU A 302 14.31 -15.95 -7.07
N ALA A 303 14.14 -14.64 -6.89
CA ALA A 303 14.05 -13.69 -8.00
C ALA A 303 15.39 -13.56 -8.75
N GLU A 304 16.53 -13.62 -8.06
CA GLU A 304 17.88 -13.62 -8.66
C GLU A 304 18.12 -14.88 -9.51
N GLN A 305 17.64 -16.05 -9.10
CA GLN A 305 17.71 -17.27 -9.92
C GLN A 305 16.91 -17.12 -11.22
N GLN A 306 15.68 -16.59 -11.13
CA GLN A 306 14.86 -16.33 -12.32
C GLN A 306 15.50 -15.26 -13.23
N GLN A 307 16.20 -14.28 -12.66
CA GLN A 307 16.95 -13.29 -13.41
C GLN A 307 18.08 -13.94 -14.24
N ILE A 308 18.83 -14.88 -13.66
CA ILE A 308 19.91 -15.61 -14.34
C ILE A 308 19.34 -16.46 -15.48
N MET A 309 18.25 -17.18 -15.25
CA MET A 309 17.58 -17.99 -16.28
C MET A 309 17.19 -17.15 -17.50
N LYS A 310 16.52 -16.01 -17.28
CA LYS A 310 16.10 -15.12 -18.39
C LYS A 310 17.27 -14.52 -19.17
N ARG A 311 18.37 -14.19 -18.50
CA ARG A 311 19.59 -13.70 -19.17
C ARG A 311 20.20 -14.77 -20.08
N ASN A 312 20.16 -16.02 -19.67
CA ASN A 312 20.71 -17.13 -20.46
C ASN A 312 19.84 -17.46 -21.67
N ASP A 313 18.51 -17.44 -21.54
CA ASP A 313 17.59 -17.67 -22.66
C ASP A 313 17.70 -16.60 -23.76
N THR A 314 18.01 -15.36 -23.37
CA THR A 314 18.22 -14.25 -24.31
C THR A 314 19.51 -14.44 -25.13
N ASN A 315 20.53 -15.12 -24.57
CA ASN A 315 21.82 -15.36 -25.22
C ASN A 315 21.87 -16.63 -26.09
N ILE A 316 20.86 -17.49 -26.01
CA ILE A 316 20.77 -18.74 -26.83
C ILE A 316 19.94 -18.51 -28.11
N SER A 317 19.26 -17.36 -28.20
CA SER A 317 18.37 -17.01 -29.32
C SER A 317 19.04 -16.14 -30.40
N ASP A 318 20.33 -15.81 -30.24
CA ASP A 318 21.19 -15.09 -31.19
C ASP A 318 22.26 -16.04 -31.78
#